data_AF-A0A7C3QGI2-F1
#
_entry.id   AF-A0A7C3QGI2-F1
#
_cell.length_a   1.000
_cell.length_b   1.000
_cell.length_c   1.000
_cell.angle_alpha   90.00
_cell.angle_beta   90.00
_cell.angle_gamma   90.00
#
_symmetry.space_group_name_H-M   'P 1'
#
loop_
_entity.id
_entity.type
_entity.pdbx_description
1 polymer ?
#
loop_
_entity_poly.entity_id
_entity_poly.type
_entity_poly.pdbx_seq_one_letter_code
_entity_poly.pdbx_strand_id
1 'polypeptide(L)'
;VFGHTEALNGWSPAQLLALLGIYILVGGLINLVIRPSLERFMQDVREGTLDFVLTKPVDSQLLVSVQRVEIWKLVDVLLGLAVIGLALARLGENVGVRDTAVFLIAMLCGFIMIYSFWLMLATIAFWFVRVENLLVIFQSMYSAGRWPVGIYPGWLRFALTFLVPIAFAVTVPAEGLTGQLSTNTLVLAIILAGALFIAARLFWRFGIKFYSGASA
;
A
#
# COMPACT_ATOMS: atom_id res chain seq x y z
N VAL A 1 -3.13 27.58 -5.84
CA VAL A 1 -4.23 26.79 -6.45
C VAL A 1 -5.54 27.00 -5.71
N PHE A 2 -5.66 26.64 -4.42
CA PHE A 2 -6.88 26.89 -3.63
C PHE A 2 -7.18 28.36 -3.28
N GLY A 3 -6.26 29.29 -3.55
CA GLY A 3 -6.57 30.73 -3.57
C GLY A 3 -7.34 31.19 -4.83
N HIS A 4 -7.54 30.30 -5.81
CA HIS A 4 -8.17 30.62 -7.11
C HIS A 4 -9.22 29.58 -7.58
N THR A 5 -9.49 28.51 -6.81
CA THR A 5 -10.48 27.46 -7.14
C THR A 5 -11.06 26.84 -5.88
N GLU A 6 -12.39 26.72 -5.81
CA GLU A 6 -13.11 26.19 -4.64
C GLU A 6 -13.09 24.66 -4.55
N ALA A 7 -12.91 23.97 -5.68
CA ALA A 7 -12.82 22.52 -5.76
C ALA A 7 -11.85 22.06 -6.86
N LEU A 8 -11.12 20.97 -6.60
CA LEU A 8 -10.27 20.30 -7.57
C LEU A 8 -10.93 18.97 -7.95
N ASN A 9 -11.60 18.93 -9.11
CA ASN A 9 -12.33 17.76 -9.61
C ASN A 9 -13.34 17.17 -8.59
N GLY A 10 -14.10 18.03 -7.91
CA GLY A 10 -15.09 17.64 -6.89
C GLY A 10 -14.55 17.50 -5.46
N TRP A 11 -13.23 17.60 -5.25
CA TRP A 11 -12.62 17.50 -3.93
C TRP A 11 -12.45 18.89 -3.29
N SER A 12 -12.92 19.03 -2.04
CA SER A 12 -12.68 20.22 -1.24
C SER A 12 -11.24 20.23 -0.66
N PRO A 13 -10.71 21.40 -0.24
CA PRO A 13 -9.37 21.47 0.37
C PRO A 13 -9.21 20.54 1.58
N ALA A 14 -10.26 20.39 2.39
CA ALA A 14 -10.24 19.52 3.56
C ALA A 14 -10.22 18.02 3.17
N GLN A 15 -10.92 17.65 2.11
CA GLN A 15 -10.92 16.27 1.60
C GLN A 15 -9.57 15.91 0.97
N LEU A 16 -8.88 16.86 0.32
CA LEU A 16 -7.50 16.64 -0.14
C LEU A 16 -6.50 16.53 1.01
N LEU A 17 -6.69 17.28 2.10
CA LEU A 17 -5.89 17.09 3.32
C LEU A 17 -6.08 15.70 3.91
N ALA A 18 -7.32 15.19 3.93
CA ALA A 18 -7.62 13.83 4.36
C ALA A 18 -6.90 12.79 3.48
N LEU A 19 -6.99 12.94 2.16
CA LEU A 19 -6.29 12.09 1.19
C LEU A 19 -4.78 12.11 1.41
N LEU A 20 -4.19 13.29 1.61
CA LEU A 20 -2.77 13.44 1.91
C LEU A 20 -2.38 12.73 3.21
N GLY A 21 -3.18 12.87 4.26
CA GLY A 21 -2.95 12.18 5.53
C GLY A 21 -3.01 10.66 5.39
N ILE A 22 -3.96 10.13 4.59
CA ILE A 22 -4.08 8.70 4.26
C ILE A 22 -2.85 8.24 3.46
N TYR A 23 -2.43 9.00 2.45
CA TYR A 23 -1.23 8.71 1.68
C TYR A 23 0.01 8.62 2.59
N ILE A 24 0.20 9.60 3.48
CA ILE A 24 1.32 9.60 4.45
C ILE A 24 1.21 8.39 5.39
N LEU A 25 0.03 8.08 5.90
CA LEU A 25 -0.19 6.97 6.82
C LEU A 25 0.11 5.61 6.17
N VAL A 26 -0.44 5.35 4.98
CA VAL A 26 -0.18 4.14 4.21
C VAL A 26 1.30 4.00 3.90
N GLY A 27 1.93 5.10 3.45
CA GLY A 27 3.36 5.13 3.16
C GLY A 27 4.20 4.88 4.40
N GLY A 28 3.82 5.46 5.55
CA GLY A 28 4.46 5.24 6.84
C GLY A 28 4.40 3.78 7.26
N LEU A 29 3.22 3.14 7.19
CA LEU A 29 3.04 1.72 7.53
C LEU A 29 3.88 0.80 6.63
N ILE A 30 3.89 1.06 5.33
CA ILE A 30 4.70 0.29 4.38
C ILE A 30 6.20 0.46 4.67
N ASN A 31 6.66 1.70 4.87
CA ASN A 31 8.07 1.97 5.14
C ASN A 31 8.51 1.51 6.53
N LEU A 32 7.59 1.36 7.49
CA LEU A 32 7.87 0.91 8.85
C LEU A 32 8.24 -0.56 8.88
N VAL A 33 7.50 -1.44 8.18
CA VAL A 33 7.69 -2.90 8.30
C VAL A 33 7.89 -3.56 6.95
N ILE A 34 6.99 -3.32 6.00
CA ILE A 34 6.90 -4.11 4.76
C ILE A 34 8.10 -3.89 3.86
N ARG A 35 8.37 -2.64 3.50
CA ARG A 35 9.46 -2.28 2.60
C ARG A 35 10.83 -2.73 3.13
N PRO A 36 11.26 -2.37 4.35
CA PRO A 36 12.59 -2.77 4.82
C PRO A 36 12.73 -4.29 4.97
N SER A 37 11.64 -4.99 5.30
CA SER A 37 11.65 -6.46 5.38
C SER A 37 11.76 -7.10 3.99
N LEU A 38 11.04 -6.60 2.99
CA LEU A 38 11.12 -7.11 1.62
C LEU A 38 12.44 -6.74 0.92
N GLU A 39 13.02 -5.57 1.24
CA GLU A 39 14.38 -5.22 0.82
C GLU A 39 15.42 -6.18 1.41
N ARG A 40 15.28 -6.53 2.70
CA ARG A 40 16.14 -7.54 3.32
C ARG A 40 15.96 -8.92 2.70
N PHE A 41 14.73 -9.32 2.42
CA PHE A 41 14.42 -10.58 1.76
C PHE A 41 15.13 -10.70 0.40
N MET A 42 15.08 -9.67 -0.45
CA MET A 42 15.77 -9.73 -1.75
C MET A 42 17.29 -9.82 -1.58
N GLN A 43 17.86 -9.18 -0.55
CA GLN A 43 19.27 -9.36 -0.19
C GLN A 43 19.55 -10.80 0.24
N ASP A 44 18.71 -11.39 1.10
CA ASP A 44 18.86 -12.77 1.56
C ASP A 44 18.76 -13.78 0.39
N VAL A 45 17.92 -13.50 -0.62
CA VAL A 45 17.89 -14.27 -1.87
C VAL A 45 19.19 -14.12 -2.65
N ARG A 46 19.69 -12.89 -2.81
CA ARG A 46 20.93 -12.60 -3.56
C ARG A 46 22.17 -13.19 -2.90
N GLU A 47 22.23 -13.18 -1.57
CA GLU A 47 23.34 -13.70 -0.77
C GLU A 47 23.23 -15.21 -0.52
N GLY A 48 22.11 -15.84 -0.90
CA GLY A 48 21.89 -17.26 -0.64
C GLY A 48 21.69 -17.59 0.85
N THR A 49 21.26 -16.63 1.66
CA THR A 49 21.07 -16.76 3.12
C THR A 49 19.60 -16.92 3.54
N LEU A 50 18.68 -16.98 2.57
CA LEU A 50 17.25 -17.23 2.84
C LEU A 50 16.99 -18.59 3.51
N ASP A 51 17.91 -19.56 3.42
CA ASP A 51 17.85 -20.85 4.10
C ASP A 51 17.58 -20.73 5.61
N PHE A 52 18.15 -19.72 6.27
CA PHE A 52 17.92 -19.46 7.70
C PHE A 52 16.48 -19.06 8.02
N VAL A 53 15.77 -18.48 7.06
CA VAL A 53 14.36 -18.10 7.18
C VAL A 53 13.48 -19.32 6.91
N LEU A 54 13.78 -20.10 5.87
CA LEU A 54 12.99 -21.25 5.43
C LEU A 54 13.02 -22.43 6.40
N THR A 55 14.08 -22.55 7.21
CA THR A 55 14.23 -23.61 8.23
C THR A 55 13.38 -23.38 9.48
N LYS A 56 12.82 -22.18 9.68
CA LYS A 56 11.99 -21.90 10.86
C LYS A 56 10.59 -22.51 10.68
N PRO A 57 9.99 -23.09 11.73
CA PRO A 57 8.67 -23.74 11.67
C PRO A 57 7.51 -22.72 11.69
N VAL A 58 7.65 -21.64 10.92
CA VAL A 58 6.66 -20.58 10.79
C VAL A 58 6.45 -20.25 9.31
N ASP A 59 5.36 -19.57 9.01
CA ASP A 59 5.08 -19.18 7.63
C ASP A 59 6.18 -18.27 7.07
N SER A 60 6.87 -18.74 6.03
CA SER A 60 8.02 -18.01 5.47
C SER A 60 7.62 -16.67 4.87
N GLN A 61 6.43 -16.56 4.27
CA GLN A 61 5.93 -15.31 3.71
C GLN A 61 5.74 -14.28 4.82
N LEU A 62 5.08 -14.67 5.92
CA LEU A 62 4.87 -13.79 7.06
C LEU A 62 6.20 -13.39 7.66
N LEU A 63 7.12 -14.34 7.85
CA LEU A 63 8.43 -14.09 8.45
C LEU A 63 9.26 -13.08 7.65
N VAL A 64 9.33 -13.22 6.32
CA VAL A 64 10.04 -12.24 5.47
C VAL A 64 9.32 -10.89 5.39
N SER A 65 8.03 -10.83 5.69
CA SER A 65 7.25 -9.60 5.60
C SER A 65 7.40 -8.70 6.84
N VAL A 66 7.89 -9.25 7.96
CA VAL A 66 7.98 -8.55 9.25
C VAL A 66 9.36 -8.65 9.91
N GLN A 67 10.39 -9.04 9.15
CA GLN A 67 11.75 -9.28 9.64
C GLN A 67 12.49 -8.01 10.09
N ARG A 68 12.16 -6.86 9.52
CA ARG A 68 12.79 -5.56 9.80
C ARG A 68 11.73 -4.53 10.15
N VAL A 69 12.03 -3.73 11.17
CA VAL A 69 11.20 -2.59 11.58
C VAL A 69 12.05 -1.34 11.62
N GLU A 70 11.67 -0.34 10.83
CA GLU A 70 12.30 0.98 10.77
C GLU A 70 11.56 1.94 11.70
N ILE A 71 11.91 1.93 12.98
CA ILE A 71 11.20 2.68 14.05
C ILE A 71 11.03 4.17 13.72
N TRP A 72 12.00 4.78 13.03
CA TRP A 72 11.91 6.18 12.59
C TRP A 72 10.69 6.48 11.71
N LYS A 73 10.17 5.48 11.00
CA LYS A 73 8.96 5.60 10.17
C LYS A 73 7.67 5.64 10.97
N LEU A 74 7.71 5.40 12.28
CA LEU A 74 6.59 5.74 13.17
C LEU A 74 6.26 7.23 13.13
N VAL A 75 7.25 8.10 12.89
CA VAL A 75 7.01 9.55 12.76
C VAL A 75 6.09 9.82 11.56
N ASP A 76 6.29 9.13 10.44
CA ASP A 76 5.44 9.25 9.24
C ASP A 76 4.02 8.74 9.55
N VAL A 77 3.88 7.64 10.30
CA VAL A 77 2.58 7.11 10.75
C VAL A 77 1.85 8.12 11.64
N LEU A 78 2.53 8.67 12.65
CA LEU A 78 1.98 9.68 13.56
C LEU A 78 1.60 10.96 12.81
N LEU A 79 2.42 11.40 11.86
CA LEU A 79 2.15 12.55 11.01
C LEU A 79 0.90 12.32 10.15
N GLY A 80 0.78 11.14 9.53
CA GLY A 80 -0.40 10.76 8.75
C GLY A 80 -1.68 10.81 9.58
N LEU A 81 -1.65 10.25 10.80
CA LEU A 81 -2.77 10.32 11.74
C LEU A 81 -3.10 11.75 12.15
N ALA A 82 -2.09 12.58 12.44
CA ALA A 82 -2.29 13.98 12.81
C ALA A 82 -2.92 14.79 11.66
N VAL A 83 -2.48 14.56 10.42
CA VAL A 83 -3.04 15.22 9.23
C VAL A 83 -4.48 14.77 8.99
N ILE A 84 -4.80 13.49 9.17
CA ILE A 84 -6.18 12.99 9.11
C ILE A 84 -7.04 13.66 10.18
N GLY A 85 -6.56 13.73 11.43
CA GLY A 85 -7.28 14.40 12.52
C GLY A 85 -7.54 15.89 12.24
N LEU A 86 -6.57 16.61 11.66
CA LEU A 86 -6.74 17.99 11.23
C LEU A 86 -7.76 18.13 10.10
N ALA A 87 -7.75 17.21 9.13
CA ALA A 87 -8.71 17.20 8.04
C ALA A 87 -10.14 17.00 8.55
N LEU A 88 -10.33 16.06 9.50
CA LEU A 88 -11.61 15.82 10.15
C LEU A 88 -12.11 17.04 10.93
N ALA A 89 -11.24 17.70 11.70
CA ALA A 89 -11.58 18.92 12.42
C ALA A 89 -12.03 20.06 11.48
N ARG A 90 -11.47 20.13 10.26
CA ARG A 90 -11.83 21.13 9.24
C ARG A 90 -13.06 20.79 8.44
N LEU A 91 -13.36 19.50 8.25
CA LEU A 91 -14.58 19.06 7.58
C LEU A 91 -15.82 19.45 8.40
N GLY A 92 -15.69 19.56 9.73
CA GLY A 92 -16.79 19.97 10.61
C GLY A 92 -17.94 18.96 10.65
N GLU A 93 -17.79 17.83 9.96
CA GLU A 93 -18.76 16.75 9.95
C GLU A 93 -18.50 15.81 11.14
N ASN A 94 -19.57 15.47 11.85
CA ASN A 94 -19.55 14.39 12.83
C ASN A 94 -19.39 13.07 12.07
N VAL A 95 -18.13 12.61 11.91
CA VAL A 95 -17.85 11.29 11.34
C VAL A 95 -18.59 10.24 12.17
N GLY A 96 -19.56 9.56 11.55
CA GLY A 96 -20.33 8.54 12.23
C GLY A 96 -19.47 7.32 12.57
N VAL A 97 -19.95 6.50 13.51
CA VAL A 97 -19.35 5.18 13.80
C VAL A 97 -19.27 4.32 12.54
N ARG A 98 -20.30 4.42 11.67
CA ARG A 98 -20.36 3.74 10.38
C ARG A 98 -19.24 4.18 9.45
N ASP A 99 -19.04 5.48 9.26
CA ASP A 99 -18.05 6.01 8.33
C ASP A 99 -16.63 5.71 8.81
N THR A 100 -16.42 5.75 10.13
CA THR A 100 -15.16 5.30 10.76
C THR A 100 -14.89 3.81 10.47
N ALA A 101 -15.89 2.94 10.62
CA ALA A 101 -15.74 1.51 10.32
C ALA A 101 -15.46 1.26 8.83
N VAL A 102 -16.18 1.95 7.94
CA VAL A 102 -15.97 1.89 6.49
C VAL A 102 -14.57 2.35 6.12
N PHE A 103 -14.11 3.47 6.69
CA PHE A 103 -12.75 3.98 6.53
C PHE A 103 -11.69 2.95 6.96
N LEU A 104 -11.84 2.33 8.13
CA LEU A 104 -10.88 1.33 8.62
C LEU A 104 -10.82 0.10 7.73
N ILE A 105 -11.98 -0.40 7.27
CA ILE A 105 -12.04 -1.54 6.33
C ILE A 105 -11.37 -1.18 5.01
N ALA A 106 -11.68 0.00 4.45
CA ALA A 106 -11.07 0.49 3.22
C ALA A 106 -9.54 0.65 3.36
N MET A 107 -9.08 1.20 4.49
CA MET A 107 -7.66 1.37 4.80
C MET A 107 -6.94 0.02 4.86
N LEU A 108 -7.54 -0.97 5.52
CA LEU A 108 -7.00 -2.33 5.58
C LEU A 108 -6.92 -2.96 4.18
N CYS A 109 -7.96 -2.81 3.35
CA CYS A 109 -7.94 -3.30 1.97
C CYS A 109 -6.81 -2.64 1.17
N GLY A 110 -6.65 -1.31 1.29
CA GLY A 110 -5.56 -0.56 0.65
C GLY A 110 -4.18 -1.05 1.04
N PHE A 111 -3.95 -1.26 2.34
CA PHE A 111 -2.71 -1.81 2.85
C PHE A 111 -2.43 -3.22 2.31
N ILE A 112 -3.42 -4.12 2.34
CA ILE A 112 -3.30 -5.49 1.81
C ILE A 112 -2.96 -5.47 0.32
N MET A 113 -3.60 -4.60 -0.47
CA MET A 113 -3.34 -4.50 -1.91
C MET A 113 -1.89 -4.08 -2.19
N ILE A 114 -1.40 -3.03 -1.53
CA ILE A 114 -0.02 -2.59 -1.72
C ILE A 114 0.98 -3.64 -1.22
N TYR A 115 0.74 -4.22 -0.04
CA TYR A 115 1.56 -5.31 0.48
C TYR A 115 1.66 -6.47 -0.52
N SER A 116 0.51 -6.93 -1.03
CA SER A 116 0.44 -8.08 -1.94
C SER A 116 1.19 -7.79 -3.24
N PHE A 117 1.02 -6.59 -3.80
CA PHE A 117 1.74 -6.17 -4.99
C PHE A 117 3.25 -6.09 -4.75
N TRP A 118 3.67 -5.51 -3.63
CA TRP A 118 5.09 -5.41 -3.28
C TRP A 118 5.72 -6.79 -3.07
N LEU A 119 5.03 -7.69 -2.38
CA LEU A 119 5.48 -9.07 -2.18
C LEU A 119 5.65 -9.78 -3.52
N MET A 120 4.71 -9.61 -4.46
CA MET A 120 4.83 -10.18 -5.80
C MET A 120 6.07 -9.65 -6.52
N LEU A 121 6.31 -8.33 -6.50
CA LEU A 121 7.51 -7.75 -7.09
C LEU A 121 8.80 -8.29 -6.44
N ALA A 122 8.83 -8.37 -5.11
CA ALA A 122 9.98 -8.88 -4.39
C ALA A 122 10.23 -10.36 -4.71
N THR A 123 9.17 -11.17 -4.84
CA THR A 123 9.24 -12.60 -5.20
C THR A 123 9.94 -12.84 -6.54
N ILE A 124 9.93 -11.87 -7.46
CA ILE A 124 10.66 -11.93 -8.73
C ILE A 124 12.18 -12.11 -8.51
N ALA A 125 12.70 -11.71 -7.33
CA ALA A 125 14.10 -11.91 -6.93
C ALA A 125 14.57 -13.37 -7.04
N PHE A 126 13.66 -14.35 -6.92
CA PHE A 126 14.00 -15.76 -7.09
C PHE A 126 14.54 -16.11 -8.47
N TRP A 127 14.15 -15.36 -9.51
CA TRP A 127 14.62 -15.59 -10.88
C TRP A 127 15.61 -14.51 -11.36
N PHE A 128 15.50 -13.30 -10.83
CA PHE A 128 16.29 -12.16 -11.28
C PHE A 128 17.10 -11.54 -10.14
N VAL A 129 18.42 -11.50 -10.33
CA VAL A 129 19.39 -10.99 -9.34
C VAL A 129 19.23 -9.48 -9.06
N ARG A 130 18.69 -8.71 -10.02
CA ARG A 130 18.57 -7.24 -9.93
C ARG A 130 17.13 -6.76 -10.10
N VAL A 131 16.33 -6.88 -9.04
CA VAL A 131 14.93 -6.44 -9.00
C VAL A 131 14.74 -5.07 -8.33
N GLU A 132 15.80 -4.44 -7.82
CA GLU A 132 15.73 -3.16 -7.13
C GLU A 132 15.14 -2.06 -8.02
N ASN A 133 15.45 -2.09 -9.32
CA ASN A 133 14.90 -1.15 -10.30
C ASN A 133 13.37 -1.23 -10.41
N LEU A 134 12.77 -2.41 -10.23
CA LEU A 134 11.32 -2.58 -10.25
C LEU A 134 10.68 -1.88 -9.04
N LEU A 135 11.32 -1.94 -7.87
CA LEU A 135 10.84 -1.24 -6.68
C LEU A 135 10.93 0.27 -6.82
N VAL A 136 11.97 0.80 -7.50
CA VAL A 136 12.09 2.24 -7.78
C VAL A 136 10.95 2.72 -8.70
N ILE A 137 10.60 1.93 -9.71
CA ILE A 137 9.45 2.22 -10.58
C ILE A 137 8.16 2.23 -9.77
N PHE A 138 7.96 1.20 -8.92
CA PHE A 138 6.80 1.16 -8.02
C PHE A 138 6.73 2.40 -7.12
N GLN A 139 7.84 2.81 -6.51
CA GLN A 139 7.90 4.00 -5.66
C GLN A 139 7.51 5.27 -6.41
N SER A 140 7.97 5.39 -7.66
CA SER A 140 7.63 6.51 -8.53
C SER A 140 6.13 6.55 -8.82
N MET A 141 5.53 5.39 -9.11
CA MET A 141 4.08 5.25 -9.29
C MET A 141 3.32 5.53 -7.99
N TYR A 142 3.78 4.99 -6.85
CA TYR A 142 3.19 5.24 -5.53
C TYR A 142 3.13 6.73 -5.23
N SER A 143 4.20 7.45 -5.55
CA SER A 143 4.27 8.91 -5.36
C SER A 143 3.22 9.68 -6.18
N ALA A 144 2.70 9.12 -7.28
CA ALA A 144 1.59 9.70 -8.04
C ALA A 144 0.25 9.55 -7.29
N GLY A 145 0.13 8.60 -6.37
CA GLY A 145 -1.05 8.42 -5.50
C GLY A 145 -1.32 9.57 -4.53
N ARG A 146 -0.41 10.55 -4.42
CA ARG A 146 -0.61 11.75 -3.59
C ARG A 146 -1.73 12.66 -4.10
N TRP A 147 -2.11 12.52 -5.37
CA TRP A 147 -3.15 13.30 -6.01
C TRP A 147 -4.35 12.40 -6.36
N PRO A 148 -5.58 12.94 -6.34
CA PRO A 148 -6.76 12.21 -6.79
C PRO A 148 -6.58 11.66 -8.19
N VAL A 149 -6.95 10.40 -8.37
CA VAL A 149 -6.71 9.64 -9.61
C VAL A 149 -7.47 10.23 -10.79
N GLY A 150 -8.57 10.94 -10.54
CA GLY A 150 -9.37 11.62 -11.56
C GLY A 150 -8.66 12.78 -12.27
N ILE A 151 -7.51 13.26 -11.76
CA ILE A 151 -6.72 14.33 -12.40
C ILE A 151 -5.85 13.78 -13.55
N TYR A 152 -5.56 12.48 -13.54
CA TYR A 152 -4.66 11.86 -14.51
C TYR A 152 -5.37 11.49 -15.84
N PRO A 153 -4.63 11.51 -16.97
CA PRO A 153 -5.17 11.03 -18.25
C PRO A 153 -5.53 9.55 -18.18
N GLY A 154 -6.49 9.12 -19.02
CA GLY A 154 -7.13 7.80 -18.93
C GLY A 154 -6.17 6.60 -18.83
N TRP A 155 -5.06 6.61 -19.59
CA TRP A 155 -4.04 5.56 -19.55
C TRP A 155 -3.31 5.46 -18.21
N LEU A 156 -2.99 6.61 -17.59
CA LEU A 156 -2.29 6.67 -16.31
C LEU A 156 -3.26 6.33 -15.17
N ARG A 157 -4.51 6.79 -15.25
CA ARG A 157 -5.57 6.35 -14.35
C ARG A 157 -5.75 4.83 -14.38
N PHE A 158 -5.76 4.22 -15.57
CA PHE A 158 -5.85 2.76 -15.70
C PHE A 158 -4.65 2.07 -15.03
N ALA A 159 -3.42 2.53 -15.29
CA ALA A 159 -2.22 1.97 -14.68
C ALA A 159 -2.23 2.10 -13.14
N LEU A 160 -2.56 3.27 -12.60
CA LEU A 160 -2.61 3.49 -11.14
C LEU A 160 -3.74 2.73 -10.44
N THR A 161 -4.82 2.42 -11.17
CA THR A 161 -6.00 1.75 -10.61
C THR A 161 -5.92 0.23 -10.70
N PHE A 162 -5.53 -0.29 -11.86
CA PHE A 162 -5.59 -1.72 -12.14
C PHE A 162 -4.23 -2.41 -12.09
N LEU A 163 -3.14 -1.69 -12.42
CA LEU A 163 -1.81 -2.29 -12.48
C LEU A 163 -1.09 -2.27 -11.13
N VAL A 164 -1.21 -1.17 -10.36
CA VAL A 164 -0.44 -0.97 -9.10
C VAL A 164 -1.33 -0.77 -7.86
N PRO A 165 -2.62 -1.11 -7.94
CA PRO A 165 -3.73 -0.68 -7.06
C PRO A 165 -3.57 0.56 -6.12
N ILE A 166 -2.70 1.52 -6.42
CA ILE A 166 -2.41 2.68 -5.55
C ILE A 166 -3.64 3.55 -5.41
N ALA A 167 -4.37 3.74 -6.52
CA ALA A 167 -5.61 4.50 -6.55
C ALA A 167 -6.60 3.95 -5.51
N PHE A 168 -6.79 2.63 -5.51
CA PHE A 168 -7.67 1.95 -4.55
C PHE A 168 -7.17 2.11 -3.12
N ALA A 169 -5.86 2.04 -2.91
CA ALA A 169 -5.30 2.11 -1.57
C ALA A 169 -5.35 3.48 -0.90
N VAL A 170 -5.45 4.56 -1.68
CA VAL A 170 -5.48 5.93 -1.14
C VAL A 170 -6.85 6.59 -1.30
N THR A 171 -7.50 6.39 -2.46
CA THR A 171 -8.78 7.06 -2.78
C THR A 171 -9.97 6.40 -2.07
N VAL A 172 -10.05 5.08 -1.98
CA VAL A 172 -11.19 4.40 -1.34
C VAL A 172 -11.29 4.70 0.17
N PRO A 173 -10.19 4.71 0.95
CA PRO A 173 -10.27 5.16 2.33
C PRO A 173 -10.64 6.64 2.43
N ALA A 174 -10.16 7.49 1.52
CA ALA A 174 -10.51 8.91 1.51
C ALA A 174 -12.01 9.11 1.27
N GLU A 175 -12.60 8.41 0.31
CA GLU A 175 -14.04 8.40 0.06
C GLU A 175 -14.83 7.83 1.26
N GLY A 176 -14.28 6.83 1.95
CA GLY A 176 -14.89 6.25 3.15
C GLY A 176 -14.93 7.24 4.31
N LEU A 177 -13.88 8.05 4.45
CA LEU A 177 -13.76 9.08 5.48
C LEU A 177 -14.65 10.30 5.22
N THR A 178 -14.91 10.61 3.94
CA THR A 178 -15.73 11.76 3.52
C THR A 178 -17.20 11.39 3.27
N GLY A 179 -17.61 10.16 3.61
CA GLY A 179 -18.98 9.68 3.44
C GLY A 179 -19.42 9.45 1.98
N GLN A 180 -18.50 9.57 1.01
CA GLN A 180 -18.78 9.45 -0.42
C GLN A 180 -18.68 8.01 -0.94
N LEU A 181 -18.16 7.08 -0.12
CA LEU A 181 -17.91 5.72 -0.57
C LEU A 181 -19.21 4.91 -0.75
N SER A 182 -19.42 4.44 -1.98
CA SER A 182 -20.51 3.50 -2.27
C SER A 182 -20.23 2.11 -1.68
N THR A 183 -21.28 1.41 -1.24
CA THR A 183 -21.16 0.02 -0.76
C THR A 183 -20.59 -0.91 -1.83
N ASN A 184 -20.92 -0.68 -3.11
CA ASN A 184 -20.37 -1.45 -4.22
C ASN A 184 -18.85 -1.28 -4.36
N THR A 185 -18.34 -0.05 -4.20
CA THR A 185 -16.91 0.23 -4.23
C THR A 185 -16.18 -0.45 -3.07
N LEU A 186 -16.77 -0.44 -1.87
CA LEU A 186 -16.20 -1.11 -0.70
C LEU A 186 -16.13 -2.64 -0.91
N VAL A 187 -17.22 -3.26 -1.39
CA VAL A 187 -17.24 -4.69 -1.70
C VAL A 187 -16.21 -5.04 -2.77
N LEU A 188 -16.09 -4.22 -3.81
CA LEU A 188 -15.08 -4.40 -4.85
C LEU A 188 -13.66 -4.31 -4.27
N ALA A 189 -13.40 -3.36 -3.36
CA ALA A 189 -12.10 -3.21 -2.70
C ALA A 189 -11.76 -4.44 -1.84
N ILE A 190 -12.74 -5.01 -1.13
CA ILE A 190 -12.56 -6.24 -0.33
C ILE A 190 -12.25 -7.44 -1.24
N ILE A 191 -13.02 -7.63 -2.31
CA ILE A 191 -12.81 -8.73 -3.26
C ILE A 191 -11.44 -8.61 -3.91
N LEU A 192 -11.07 -7.40 -4.36
CA LEU A 192 -9.79 -7.15 -5.03
C LEU A 192 -8.61 -7.35 -4.07
N ALA A 193 -8.71 -6.87 -2.84
CA ALA A 193 -7.69 -7.08 -1.81
C ALA A 193 -7.49 -8.57 -1.51
N GLY A 194 -8.58 -9.33 -1.33
CA GLY A 194 -8.54 -10.77 -1.12
C GLY A 194 -7.94 -11.53 -2.32
N ALA A 195 -8.37 -11.20 -3.53
CA ALA A 195 -7.87 -11.81 -4.76
C ALA A 195 -6.37 -11.55 -4.96
N LEU A 196 -5.90 -10.32 -4.74
CA LEU A 196 -4.49 -9.97 -4.82
C LEU A 196 -3.66 -10.64 -3.75
N PHE A 197 -4.16 -10.74 -2.51
CA PHE A 197 -3.46 -11.45 -1.44
C PHE A 197 -3.31 -12.94 -1.75
N ILE A 198 -4.37 -13.58 -2.26
CA ILE A 198 -4.31 -14.98 -2.70
C ILE A 198 -3.33 -15.13 -3.86
N ALA A 199 -3.37 -14.24 -4.86
CA ALA A 199 -2.44 -14.26 -5.98
C ALA A 199 -0.98 -14.12 -5.51
N ALA A 200 -0.71 -13.18 -4.61
CA ALA A 200 0.62 -12.98 -4.03
C ALA A 200 1.08 -14.21 -3.23
N ARG A 201 0.19 -14.83 -2.46
CA ARG A 201 0.46 -16.08 -1.73
C ARG A 201 0.81 -17.23 -2.67
N LEU A 202 0.05 -17.41 -3.74
CA LEU A 202 0.31 -18.45 -4.74
C LEU A 202 1.63 -18.20 -5.47
N PHE A 203 1.89 -16.95 -5.84
CA PHE A 203 3.12 -16.54 -6.51
C PHE A 203 4.35 -16.75 -5.62
N TRP A 204 4.25 -16.40 -4.34
CA TRP A 204 5.28 -16.69 -3.32
C TRP A 204 5.60 -18.18 -3.22
N ARG A 205 4.57 -19.03 -3.07
CA ARG A 205 4.74 -20.49 -2.98
C ARG A 205 5.30 -21.09 -4.27
N PHE A 206 5.00 -20.49 -5.41
CA PHE A 206 5.60 -20.87 -6.68
C PHE A 206 7.08 -20.47 -6.74
N GLY A 207 7.40 -19.23 -6.38
CA GLY A 207 8.77 -18.69 -6.44
C GLY A 207 9.75 -19.37 -5.51
N ILE A 208 9.35 -19.73 -4.30
CA ILE A 208 10.21 -20.48 -3.37
C ILE A 208 10.78 -21.76 -4.00
N LYS A 209 10.05 -22.41 -4.91
CA LYS A 209 10.52 -23.65 -5.55
C LYS A 209 11.72 -23.45 -6.47
N PHE A 210 11.97 -22.21 -6.90
CA PHE A 210 13.09 -21.83 -7.76
C PHE A 210 14.25 -21.24 -6.97
N TYR A 211 14.11 -21.12 -5.65
CA TYR A 211 15.20 -20.67 -4.82
C TYR A 211 16.36 -21.68 -4.87
N SER A 212 17.53 -21.17 -5.27
CA SER A 212 18.78 -21.93 -5.30
C SER A 212 19.68 -21.35 -4.22
N GLY A 213 19.78 -22.04 -3.07
CA GLY A 213 20.60 -21.59 -1.94
C GLY A 213 22.10 -21.66 -2.25
N ALA A 214 22.92 -20.98 -1.45
CA ALA A 214 24.38 -21.02 -1.60
C ALA A 214 25.01 -22.39 -1.28
N SER A 215 24.22 -23.36 -0.83
CA SER A 215 24.65 -24.72 -0.46
C SER A 215 24.45 -25.76 -1.57
N ALA A 216 24.10 -25.33 -2.80
CA ALA A 216 23.94 -26.20 -3.97
C ALA A 216 25.21 -26.22 -4.84
#